data_AF-H6ULE8-F1
#
_entry.id   AF-H6ULE8-F1
#
_cell.length_a   1.000
_cell.length_b   1.000
_cell.length_c   1.000
_cell.angle_alpha   90.00
_cell.angle_beta   90.00
_cell.angle_gamma   90.00
#
_symmetry.space_group_name_H-M   'P 1'
#
loop_
_entity.id
_entity.type
_entity.pdbx_description
1 polymer ?
#
loop_
_entity_poly.entity_id
_entity_poly.type
_entity_poly.pdbx_seq_one_letter_code
_entity_poly.pdbx_strand_id
1 'polypeptide(L)'
;LLRISFRLIESWEFPSQTLSGAVSNSLTVGNPNQITEKLEDLKVGISVLIKGCLDGQPNMDDNDSLPLPFEDFYLTMGESSVRESFRLLACFKKDMHKVET
;
A
#
# COMPACT_ATOMS: atom_id res chain seq x y z
N LEU A 1 10.94 4.83 -11.06
CA LEU A 1 9.87 5.48 -10.28
C LEU A 1 8.62 4.60 -10.25
N LEU A 2 7.92 4.38 -11.37
CA LEU A 2 6.69 3.55 -11.40
C LEU A 2 6.81 2.18 -10.69
N ARG A 3 7.88 1.42 -10.93
CA ARG A 3 8.11 0.14 -10.22
C ARG A 3 8.29 0.28 -8.71
N ILE A 4 8.96 1.34 -8.25
CA ILE A 4 9.15 1.62 -6.83
C ILE A 4 7.80 2.01 -6.21
N SER A 5 7.03 2.87 -6.88
CA SER A 5 5.68 3.25 -6.45
C SER A 5 4.74 2.03 -6.40
N PHE A 6 4.81 1.15 -7.41
CA PHE A 6 4.07 -0.11 -7.45
C PHE A 6 4.37 -0.98 -6.22
N ARG A 7 5.66 -1.25 -5.97
CA ARG A 7 6.08 -2.05 -4.80
C ARG A 7 5.69 -1.42 -3.48
N LEU A 8 5.75 -0.09 -3.38
CA LEU A 8 5.34 0.61 -2.19
C LEU A 8 3.84 0.47 -1.94
N ILE A 9 3.00 0.64 -2.96
CA ILE A 9 1.55 0.42 -2.85
C ILE A 9 1.23 -1.04 -2.51
N GLU A 10 1.93 -1.97 -3.15
CA GLU A 10 1.76 -3.40 -2.89
C GLU A 10 2.09 -3.76 -1.43
N SER A 11 3.10 -3.13 -0.83
CA SER A 11 3.40 -3.31 0.60
C SER A 11 2.29 -2.83 1.56
N TRP A 12 1.31 -2.06 1.06
CA TRP A 12 0.15 -1.59 1.82
C TRP A 12 -1.07 -2.51 1.74
N GLU A 13 -1.03 -3.62 1.00
CA GLU A 13 -2.15 -4.57 0.88
C GLU A 13 -2.68 -5.03 2.25
N PHE A 14 -1.82 -5.59 3.10
CA PHE A 14 -2.18 -6.01 4.46
C PHE A 14 -2.36 -4.85 5.45
N PRO A 15 -1.41 -3.89 5.57
CA PRO A 15 -1.55 -2.81 6.55
C PRO A 15 -2.77 -1.91 6.31
N SER A 16 -3.23 -1.78 5.06
CA SER A 16 -4.44 -1.01 4.75
C SER A 16 -5.69 -1.57 5.43
N GLN A 17 -5.78 -2.90 5.61
CA GLN A 17 -6.91 -3.54 6.28
C GLN A 17 -6.94 -3.21 7.78
N THR A 18 -5.78 -3.29 8.44
CA THR A 18 -5.61 -2.88 9.84
C THR A 18 -5.89 -1.38 10.01
N LEU A 19 -5.42 -0.56 9.07
CA LEU A 19 -5.65 0.89 9.09
C LEU A 19 -7.15 1.19 8.97
N SER A 20 -7.84 0.59 8.00
CA SER A 20 -9.29 0.70 7.78
C SER A 20 -10.11 0.39 9.04
N GLY A 21 -9.73 -0.66 9.77
CA GLY A 21 -10.32 -0.98 11.07
C GLY A 21 -10.08 0.11 12.13
N ALA A 22 -8.87 0.65 12.20
CA ALA A 22 -8.53 1.71 13.16
C ALA A 22 -9.22 3.06 12.86
N VAL A 23 -9.37 3.45 11.58
CA VAL A 23 -10.02 4.73 11.22
C VAL A 23 -11.53 4.68 11.44
N SER A 24 -12.15 3.52 11.19
CA SER A 24 -13.59 3.28 11.40
C SER A 24 -13.99 3.44 12.87
N ASN A 25 -13.09 3.12 13.79
CA ASN A 25 -13.31 3.24 15.22
C ASN A 25 -13.13 4.66 15.76
N SER A 26 -12.50 5.58 15.01
CA SER A 26 -12.02 6.84 15.59
C SER A 26 -12.48 8.12 14.89
N LEU A 27 -12.54 8.23 13.54
CA LEU A 27 -12.52 9.59 12.95
C LEU A 27 -13.26 9.83 11.62
N THR A 28 -13.87 8.85 10.95
CA THR A 28 -14.56 9.13 9.66
C THR A 28 -15.80 8.25 9.44
N VAL A 29 -16.95 8.88 9.22
CA VAL A 29 -18.16 8.26 8.64
C VAL A 29 -17.87 7.99 7.16
N GLY A 30 -17.21 6.88 6.86
CA GLY A 30 -16.84 6.48 5.50
C GLY A 30 -16.77 4.96 5.40
N ASN A 31 -16.79 4.42 4.17
CA ASN A 31 -16.62 2.99 3.95
C ASN A 31 -15.24 2.56 4.49
N PRO A 32 -15.13 1.66 5.49
CA PRO A 32 -13.85 1.16 6.01
C PRO A 32 -12.91 0.74 4.89
N ASN A 33 -13.44 0.08 3.86
CA ASN A 33 -12.62 -0.53 2.80
C ASN A 33 -12.16 0.47 1.74
N GLN A 34 -12.54 1.75 1.83
CA GLN A 34 -12.24 2.74 0.80
C GLN A 34 -10.74 2.91 0.56
N ILE A 35 -9.91 2.82 1.61
CA ILE A 35 -8.45 2.95 1.48
C ILE A 35 -7.89 1.77 0.67
N THR A 36 -8.26 0.55 1.03
CA THR A 36 -7.83 -0.67 0.34
C THR A 36 -8.28 -0.68 -1.11
N GLU A 37 -9.55 -0.34 -1.38
CA GLU A 37 -10.08 -0.23 -2.74
C GLU A 37 -9.30 0.79 -3.60
N LYS A 38 -8.98 1.96 -3.04
CA LYS A 38 -8.23 3.01 -3.76
C LYS A 38 -6.78 2.63 -4.02
N LEU A 39 -6.14 1.88 -3.12
CA LEU A 39 -4.80 1.36 -3.33
C LEU A 39 -4.78 0.31 -4.45
N GLU A 40 -5.79 -0.55 -4.52
CA GLU A 40 -5.94 -1.52 -5.62
C GLU A 40 -6.15 -0.82 -6.98
N ASP A 41 -7.06 0.17 -7.04
CA ASP A 41 -7.26 1.00 -8.23
C ASP A 41 -5.92 1.62 -8.70
N LEU A 42 -5.14 2.15 -7.76
CA LEU A 42 -3.86 2.78 -8.06
C LEU A 42 -2.79 1.77 -8.50
N LYS A 43 -2.73 0.59 -7.87
CA LYS A 43 -1.85 -0.53 -8.23
C LYS A 43 -2.12 -0.97 -9.68
N VAL A 44 -3.39 -1.13 -10.05
CA VAL A 44 -3.82 -1.45 -11.41
C VAL A 44 -3.39 -0.36 -12.39
N GLY A 45 -3.66 0.92 -12.07
CA GLY A 45 -3.27 2.05 -12.91
C GLY A 45 -1.76 2.10 -13.19
N ILE A 46 -0.94 1.91 -12.15
CA ILE A 46 0.53 1.89 -12.29
C ILE A 46 0.99 0.66 -13.07
N SER A 47 0.36 -0.50 -12.90
CA SER A 47 0.67 -1.70 -13.70
C SER A 47 0.45 -1.46 -15.20
N VAL A 48 -0.65 -0.80 -15.57
CA VAL A 48 -0.93 -0.41 -16.96
C VAL A 48 0.13 0.56 -17.48
N LEU A 49 0.53 1.56 -16.69
CA LEU A 49 1.60 2.49 -17.07
C LEU A 49 2.95 1.79 -17.24
N ILE A 50 3.32 0.87 -16.35
CA ILE A 50 4.54 0.08 -16.46
C ILE A 50 4.54 -0.72 -17.76
N LYS A 51 3.44 -1.42 -18.08
CA LYS A 51 3.31 -2.19 -19.34
C LYS A 51 3.45 -1.29 -20.56
N GLY A 52 2.75 -0.15 -20.59
CA GLY A 52 2.84 0.81 -21.69
C GLY A 52 4.23 1.43 -21.87
N CYS A 53 5.03 1.56 -20.80
CA CYS A 53 6.43 1.98 -20.89
C CYS A 53 7.39 0.87 -21.38
N LEU A 54 6.99 -0.40 -21.29
CA LEU A 54 7.86 -1.55 -21.57
C LEU A 54 7.70 -2.13 -22.98
N ASP A 55 6.78 -1.62 -23.80
CA ASP A 55 6.64 -1.99 -25.22
C ASP A 55 7.95 -1.66 -25.99
N GLY A 56 8.91 -2.61 -25.96
CA GLY A 56 10.23 -2.52 -26.59
C GLY A 56 11.44 -2.78 -25.69
N GLN A 57 11.30 -2.88 -24.36
CA GLN A 57 12.42 -3.17 -23.44
C GLN A 57 12.41 -4.63 -22.94
N PRO A 58 13.58 -5.28 -22.76
CA PRO A 58 13.64 -6.62 -22.17
C PRO A 58 13.08 -6.58 -20.74
N ASN A 59 12.17 -7.53 -20.45
CA ASN A 59 11.52 -7.70 -19.15
C ASN A 59 12.53 -7.68 -18.01
N MET A 60 12.52 -6.64 -17.19
CA MET A 60 13.21 -6.59 -15.90
C MET A 60 12.33 -7.19 -14.80
N ASP A 61 11.95 -8.46 -14.99
CA ASP A 61 11.01 -9.20 -14.12
C ASP A 61 11.62 -9.58 -12.75
N ASP A 62 12.95 -9.48 -12.61
CA ASP A 62 13.68 -10.00 -11.44
C ASP A 62 13.34 -9.32 -10.11
N ASN A 63 12.75 -8.12 -10.13
CA ASN A 63 12.46 -7.37 -8.91
C ASN A 63 10.98 -7.44 -8.50
N ASP A 64 10.09 -8.00 -9.31
CA ASP A 64 8.65 -8.10 -9.01
C ASP A 64 8.31 -9.36 -8.17
N SER A 65 9.29 -10.25 -7.97
CA SER A 65 9.16 -11.51 -7.19
C SER A 65 9.80 -11.45 -5.79
N LEU A 66 10.48 -10.36 -5.41
CA LEU A 66 10.97 -10.18 -4.04
C LEU A 66 9.80 -10.17 -3.04
N PRO A 67 9.93 -10.84 -1.88
CA PRO A 67 8.94 -10.79 -0.83
C PRO A 67 8.79 -9.35 -0.32
N LEU A 68 7.55 -8.98 -0.01
CA LEU A 68 7.27 -7.66 0.55
C LEU A 68 7.94 -7.55 1.92
N PRO A 69 8.72 -6.50 2.17
CA PRO A 69 9.36 -6.35 3.46
C PRO A 69 8.29 -6.11 4.52
N PHE A 70 8.42 -6.81 5.66
CA PHE A 70 7.59 -6.64 6.86
C PHE A 70 6.16 -7.21 6.81
N GLU A 71 5.82 -8.09 5.86
CA GLU A 71 4.50 -8.74 5.79
C GLU A 71 4.09 -9.40 7.14
N ASP A 72 5.00 -10.16 7.76
CA ASP A 72 4.78 -10.81 9.06
C ASP A 72 4.48 -9.84 10.22
N PHE A 73 5.00 -8.62 10.15
CA PHE A 73 4.78 -7.60 11.18
C PHE A 73 3.32 -7.16 11.22
N TYR A 74 2.68 -7.07 10.07
CA TYR A 74 1.28 -6.65 9.97
C TYR A 74 0.32 -7.80 10.28
N LEU A 75 0.69 -9.04 9.95
CA LEU A 75 -0.10 -10.24 10.27
C LEU A 75 -0.17 -10.51 11.78
N THR A 76 0.88 -10.15 12.52
CA THR A 76 0.94 -10.31 13.99
C THR A 76 0.37 -9.11 14.76
N MET A 77 0.00 -8.04 14.06
CA MET A 77 -0.61 -6.85 14.63
C MET A 77 -2.10 -7.13 14.91
N GLY A 78 -2.39 -7.66 16.10
CA GLY A 78 -3.75 -7.92 16.62
C GLY A 78 -4.56 -6.64 16.92
N GLU A 79 -5.35 -6.62 18.00
CA GLU A 79 -6.06 -5.40 18.45
C GLU A 79 -5.06 -4.25 18.61
N SER A 80 -5.08 -3.32 17.66
CA SER A 80 -4.12 -2.23 17.60
C SER A 80 -4.34 -1.27 18.77
N SER A 81 -3.30 -1.09 19.58
CA SER A 81 -3.27 0.01 20.53
C SER A 81 -3.36 1.33 19.75
N VAL A 82 -3.95 2.37 20.35
CA VAL A 82 -4.03 3.72 19.74
C VAL A 82 -2.66 4.17 19.21
N ARG A 83 -1.57 3.83 19.90
CA ARG A 83 -0.19 4.11 19.49
C ARG A 83 0.19 3.45 18.17
N GLU A 84 -0.17 2.19 17.96
CA GLU A 84 0.14 1.46 16.72
C GLU A 84 -0.66 2.01 15.55
N SER A 85 -1.94 2.33 15.77
CA SER A 85 -2.79 2.98 14.76
C SER A 85 -2.22 4.33 14.30
N PHE A 86 -1.73 5.16 15.24
CA PHE A 86 -1.07 6.41 14.89
C PHE A 86 0.25 6.21 14.12
N ARG A 87 1.05 5.21 14.50
CA ARG A 87 2.27 4.87 13.77
C ARG A 87 1.96 4.43 12.34
N LEU A 88 0.93 3.60 12.18
CA LEU A 88 0.48 3.11 10.88
C LEU A 88 0.00 4.27 9.99
N LEU A 89 -0.82 5.18 10.54
CA LEU A 89 -1.27 6.37 9.82
C LEU A 89 -0.10 7.30 9.42
N ALA A 90 0.90 7.46 10.28
CA ALA A 90 2.09 8.26 9.98
C ALA A 90 2.93 7.65 8.85
N CYS A 91 3.09 6.32 8.86
CA CYS A 91 3.73 5.59 7.76
C CYS A 91 2.93 5.75 6.47
N PHE A 92 1.60 5.56 6.53
CA PHE A 92 0.72 5.69 5.37
C PHE A 92 0.86 7.06 4.72
N LYS A 93 0.75 8.13 5.51
CA LYS A 93 0.91 9.50 5.00
C LYS A 93 2.27 9.71 4.32
N LYS A 94 3.35 9.25 4.96
CA LYS A 94 4.71 9.41 4.45
C LYS A 94 4.91 8.67 3.14
N ASP A 95 4.41 7.44 3.05
CA ASP A 95 4.62 6.61 1.87
C ASP A 95 3.70 7.02 0.71
N MET A 96 2.46 7.45 0.98
CA MET A 96 1.59 8.04 -0.06
C MET A 96 2.17 9.33 -0.63
N HIS A 97 2.82 10.16 0.20
CA HIS A 97 3.52 11.35 -0.30
C HIS A 97 4.66 10.99 -1.28
N LYS A 98 5.40 9.90 -1.03
CA LYS A 98 6.43 9.40 -1.96
C LYS A 98 5.86 8.79 -3.24
N VAL A 99 4.62 8.30 -3.21
CA VAL A 99 3.94 7.79 -4.40
C VAL A 99 3.50 8.95 -5.30
N GLU A 100 3.10 10.07 -4.68
CA GLU A 100 2.64 11.28 -5.36
C GLU A 100 3.79 12.15 -5.90
N THR A 101 4.96 12.14 -5.25
CA THR A 101 6.13 13.01 -5.57
C THR A 101 7.26 12.27 -6.27
#